data_AF-A0A3B6MVN1-F1
#
_entry.id   AF-A0A3B6MVN1-F1
#
_cell.length_a   1.000
_cell.length_b   1.000
_cell.length_c   1.000
_cell.angle_alpha   90.00
_cell.angle_beta   90.00
_cell.angle_gamma   90.00
#
_symmetry.space_group_name_H-M   'P 1'
#
loop_
_entity.id
_entity.type
_entity.pdbx_description
1 polymer ?
#
loop_
_entity_poly.entity_id
_entity_poly.type
_entity_poly.pdbx_seq_one_letter_code
_entity_poly.pdbx_strand_id
1 'polypeptide(L)'
;MGGQKGLAAIMVGVLLILGLATAAMSSSEKVATGGKTSWPEVVGLSAEEAKKIILKDKPDADIVVLPAGSMVTMDYNPRRVRVFVDTVDETPYAG
;
A
#
# COMPACT_ATOMS: atom_id res chain seq x y z
N MET A 1 26.20 49.85 -0.86
CA MET A 1 26.58 48.69 -1.69
C MET A 1 26.49 47.47 -0.81
N GLY A 2 25.53 46.55 -0.93
CA GLY A 2 24.98 45.94 -2.12
C GLY A 2 25.03 44.43 -1.85
N GLY A 3 23.87 43.81 -1.67
CA GLY A 3 23.77 42.35 -1.53
C GLY A 3 23.87 41.63 -2.87
N GLN A 4 23.92 40.29 -2.81
CA GLN A 4 23.29 39.25 -3.67
C GLN A 4 24.06 37.91 -3.43
N LYS A 5 23.51 36.89 -2.75
CA LYS A 5 22.63 35.76 -3.15
C LYS A 5 23.26 34.63 -4.02
N GLY A 6 23.00 33.38 -3.60
CA GLY A 6 23.03 32.12 -4.42
C GLY A 6 23.72 30.94 -3.72
N LEU A 7 22.98 30.00 -3.07
CA LEU A 7 22.67 28.60 -3.52
C LEU A 7 23.91 27.65 -3.62
N ALA A 8 23.97 26.38 -3.18
CA ALA A 8 23.02 25.38 -2.69
C ALA A 8 23.74 24.11 -2.14
N ALA A 9 23.02 23.31 -1.33
CA ALA A 9 23.07 21.84 -1.12
C ALA A 9 24.33 21.20 -0.46
N ILE A 10 24.34 20.80 0.84
CA ILE A 10 23.66 19.67 1.53
C ILE A 10 24.11 18.28 1.05
N MET A 11 25.06 17.67 1.79
CA MET A 11 25.28 16.23 1.87
C MET A 11 25.73 15.86 3.29
N VAL A 12 24.75 15.70 4.20
CA VAL A 12 24.90 14.96 5.46
C VAL A 12 23.73 13.99 5.49
N GLY A 13 23.86 12.90 4.75
CA GLY A 13 22.85 11.85 4.63
C GLY A 13 23.42 10.54 5.15
N VAL A 14 22.60 9.79 5.87
CA VAL A 14 22.80 8.39 6.27
C VAL A 14 23.57 8.16 7.58
N LEU A 15 23.18 8.83 8.69
CA LEU A 15 23.18 8.27 10.05
C LEU A 15 22.53 9.26 11.04
N LEU A 16 21.23 9.18 11.35
CA LEU A 16 20.56 9.72 12.57
C LEU A 16 19.01 9.77 12.45
N ILE A 17 18.31 8.65 12.52
CA ILE A 17 16.96 8.60 13.13
C ILE A 17 16.66 7.20 13.69
N LEU A 18 17.35 6.84 14.76
CA LEU A 18 16.75 5.99 15.79
C LEU A 18 16.08 6.96 16.78
N GLY A 19 14.78 7.19 16.63
CA GLY A 19 14.06 8.13 17.48
C GLY A 19 12.66 8.49 16.99
N LEU A 20 11.65 7.88 17.62
CA LEU A 20 10.31 8.42 17.82
C LEU A 20 9.47 8.75 16.58
N ALA A 21 8.77 7.75 16.04
CA ALA A 21 7.53 7.96 15.28
C ALA A 21 6.33 7.48 16.11
N THR A 22 6.01 8.22 17.19
CA THR A 22 4.68 8.16 17.81
C THR A 22 3.75 9.05 16.99
N ALA A 23 3.29 8.54 15.84
CA ALA A 23 2.15 9.15 15.14
C ALA A 23 0.89 8.39 15.55
N ALA A 24 0.30 8.80 16.69
CA ALA A 24 -1.09 8.51 16.97
C ALA A 24 -1.94 9.34 15.99
N MET A 25 -2.24 8.80 14.81
CA MET A 25 -3.34 9.33 13.99
C MET A 25 -4.65 8.76 14.53
N SER A 26 -5.20 9.49 15.49
CA SER A 26 -6.48 9.22 16.13
C SER A 26 -7.63 9.88 15.36
N SER A 27 -8.61 9.03 15.04
CA SER A 27 -10.04 9.27 14.84
C SER A 27 -10.57 9.97 13.57
N SER A 28 -11.00 9.10 12.64
CA SER A 28 -12.37 9.00 12.10
C SER A 28 -13.13 10.29 11.75
N GLU A 29 -13.36 10.48 10.44
CA GLU A 29 -14.62 11.05 9.97
C GLU A 29 -15.23 10.14 8.89
N LYS A 30 -16.41 9.62 9.21
CA LYS A 30 -17.28 8.85 8.34
C LYS A 30 -18.07 9.84 7.47
N VAL A 31 -18.36 9.38 6.25
CA VAL A 31 -19.34 9.87 5.26
C VAL A 31 -18.74 10.67 4.10
N ALA A 32 -18.17 9.91 3.15
CA ALA A 32 -18.72 9.96 1.80
C ALA A 32 -19.54 8.68 1.61
N THR A 33 -20.73 8.77 1.03
CA THR A 33 -21.62 7.66 0.66
C THR A 33 -21.08 6.81 -0.50
N GLY A 34 -19.75 6.72 -0.63
CA GLY A 34 -19.02 5.78 -1.45
C GLY A 34 -18.02 5.07 -0.54
N GLY A 35 -18.23 3.77 -0.30
CA GLY A 35 -17.31 2.98 0.53
C GLY A 35 -15.88 3.03 -0.01
N LYS A 36 -14.89 2.82 0.87
CA LYS A 36 -13.48 2.75 0.46
C LYS A 36 -13.30 1.72 -0.65
N THR A 37 -12.65 2.12 -1.73
CA THR A 37 -12.46 1.29 -2.94
C THR A 37 -10.98 0.99 -3.25
N SER A 38 -10.05 1.58 -2.50
CA SER A 38 -8.61 1.37 -2.68
C SER A 38 -7.88 1.34 -1.34
N TRP A 39 -6.77 0.59 -1.30
CA TRP A 39 -5.96 0.35 -0.11
C TRP A 39 -4.47 0.47 -0.46
N PRO A 40 -3.95 1.66 -0.77
CA PRO A 40 -2.52 1.84 -1.07
C PRO A 40 -1.61 1.43 0.11
N GLU A 41 -2.11 1.50 1.35
CA GLU A 41 -1.38 1.12 2.55
C GLU A 41 -1.11 -0.38 2.69
N VAL A 42 -1.75 -1.24 1.90
CA VAL A 42 -1.49 -2.70 1.94
C VAL A 42 -0.39 -3.14 0.98
N VAL A 43 0.14 -2.24 0.15
CA VAL A 43 1.25 -2.55 -0.77
C VAL A 43 2.50 -2.90 0.04
N GLY A 44 3.11 -4.04 -0.28
CA GLY A 44 4.29 -4.56 0.43
C GLY A 44 3.96 -5.41 1.66
N LEU A 45 2.68 -5.54 2.04
CA LEU A 45 2.24 -6.47 3.07
C LEU A 45 2.02 -7.88 2.52
N SER A 46 1.99 -8.87 3.42
CA SER A 46 1.51 -10.21 3.08
C SER A 46 0.03 -10.20 2.65
N ALA A 47 -0.40 -11.21 1.88
CA ALA A 47 -1.79 -11.35 1.48
C ALA A 47 -2.73 -11.44 2.69
N GLU A 48 -2.28 -12.10 3.76
CA GLU A 48 -3.02 -12.28 5.00
C GLU A 48 -3.22 -10.96 5.75
N GLU A 49 -2.19 -10.10 5.80
CA GLU A 49 -2.28 -8.78 6.42
C GLU A 49 -3.15 -7.84 5.59
N ALA A 50 -2.96 -7.82 4.27
CA ALA A 50 -3.79 -7.06 3.35
C ALA A 50 -5.28 -7.43 3.51
N LYS A 51 -5.58 -8.73 3.59
CA LYS A 51 -6.94 -9.24 3.80
C LYS A 51 -7.57 -8.69 5.08
N LYS A 52 -6.83 -8.67 6.19
CA LYS A 52 -7.33 -8.14 7.48
C LYS A 52 -7.68 -6.67 7.38
N ILE A 53 -6.83 -5.87 6.73
CA ILE A 53 -7.04 -4.43 6.55
C ILE A 53 -8.25 -4.17 5.64
N ILE A 54 -8.33 -4.86 4.50
CA ILE A 54 -9.43 -4.71 3.53
C ILE A 54 -10.77 -5.08 4.17
N LEU A 55 -10.86 -6.20 4.89
CA LEU A 55 -12.12 -6.63 5.52
C LEU A 55 -12.56 -5.72 6.67
N LYS A 56 -11.63 -5.01 7.32
CA LYS A 56 -11.96 -4.02 8.34
C LYS A 56 -12.70 -2.81 7.75
N ASP A 57 -12.28 -2.37 6.57
CA ASP A 57 -12.88 -1.22 5.89
C ASP A 57 -14.08 -1.59 5.01
N LYS A 58 -14.04 -2.79 4.41
CA LYS A 58 -15.05 -3.34 3.51
C LYS A 58 -15.38 -4.79 3.90
N PRO A 59 -16.27 -4.99 4.90
CA PRO A 59 -16.58 -6.33 5.43
C PRO A 59 -17.36 -7.21 4.43
N ASP A 60 -17.97 -6.62 3.41
CA ASP A 60 -18.68 -7.32 2.35
C ASP A 60 -17.79 -7.68 1.13
N ALA A 61 -16.47 -7.40 1.21
CA ALA A 61 -15.52 -7.63 0.14
C ALA A 61 -15.33 -9.13 -0.17
N ASP A 62 -15.39 -9.45 -1.45
CA ASP A 62 -14.97 -10.74 -2.01
C ASP A 62 -13.51 -10.63 -2.45
N ILE A 63 -12.60 -11.09 -1.57
CA ILE A 63 -11.16 -10.93 -1.76
C ILE A 63 -10.61 -12.13 -2.53
N VAL A 64 -10.04 -11.85 -3.69
CA VAL A 64 -9.39 -12.85 -4.55
C VAL A 64 -7.90 -12.55 -4.60
N VAL A 65 -7.08 -13.48 -4.15
CA VAL A 65 -5.61 -13.39 -4.20
C VAL A 65 -5.13 -14.08 -5.47
N LEU A 66 -4.30 -13.41 -6.25
CA LEU A 66 -3.81 -13.89 -7.55
C LEU A 66 -2.32 -13.62 -7.69
N PRO A 67 -1.55 -14.49 -8.38
CA PRO A 67 -0.22 -14.15 -8.83
C PRO A 67 -0.20 -12.89 -9.69
N ALA A 68 0.82 -12.06 -9.56
CA ALA A 68 1.05 -10.91 -10.42
C ALA A 68 1.11 -11.35 -11.90
N GLY A 69 0.45 -10.60 -12.78
CA GLY A 69 0.36 -10.96 -14.20
C GLY A 69 -0.74 -11.96 -14.56
N SER A 70 -1.49 -12.49 -13.59
CA SER A 70 -2.64 -13.35 -13.87
C SER A 70 -3.66 -12.68 -14.78
N MET A 71 -4.10 -13.41 -15.82
CA MET A 71 -5.21 -12.96 -16.66
C MET A 71 -6.50 -12.96 -15.87
N VAL A 72 -7.24 -11.85 -15.91
CA VAL A 72 -8.50 -11.69 -15.19
C VAL A 72 -9.61 -11.17 -16.09
N THR A 73 -10.85 -11.46 -15.73
CA THR A 73 -12.04 -10.98 -16.44
C THR A 73 -12.22 -9.46 -16.22
N MET A 74 -12.72 -8.77 -17.25
CA MET A 74 -12.97 -7.32 -17.24
C MET A 74 -14.42 -6.96 -16.80
N ASP A 75 -15.12 -7.90 -16.16
CA ASP A 75 -16.45 -7.66 -15.59
C ASP A 75 -16.37 -6.72 -14.37
N TYR A 76 -17.40 -5.89 -14.17
CA TYR A 76 -17.48 -5.02 -13.01
C TYR A 76 -18.23 -5.70 -11.86
N ASN A 77 -17.53 -5.89 -10.73
CA ASN A 77 -18.12 -6.37 -9.48
C ASN A 77 -17.66 -5.46 -8.32
N PRO A 78 -18.53 -4.62 -7.75
CA PRO A 78 -18.17 -3.65 -6.71
C PRO A 78 -17.80 -4.30 -5.36
N ARG A 79 -18.08 -5.59 -5.18
CA ARG A 79 -17.69 -6.35 -4.00
C ARG A 79 -16.30 -6.96 -4.15
N ARG A 80 -15.83 -7.20 -5.38
CA ARG A 80 -14.59 -7.92 -5.63
C ARG A 80 -13.38 -7.03 -5.43
N VAL A 81 -12.43 -7.50 -4.63
CA VAL A 81 -11.11 -6.89 -4.44
C VAL A 81 -10.05 -7.91 -4.87
N ARG A 82 -9.30 -7.59 -5.93
CA ARG A 82 -8.21 -8.43 -6.43
C ARG A 82 -6.89 -7.98 -5.79
N VAL A 83 -6.23 -8.90 -5.09
CA VAL A 83 -4.91 -8.68 -4.50
C VAL A 83 -3.91 -9.45 -5.33
N PHE A 84 -3.04 -8.72 -6.04
CA PHE A 84 -1.97 -9.33 -6.83
C PHE A 84 -0.72 -9.46 -5.97
N VAL A 85 -0.20 -10.69 -5.87
CA VAL A 85 1.00 -11.01 -5.11
C VAL A 85 2.09 -11.50 -6.06
N ASP A 86 3.33 -11.08 -5.81
CA ASP A 86 4.47 -11.64 -6.53
C ASP A 86 4.83 -12.97 -5.86
N THR A 87 4.50 -14.07 -6.51
CA THR A 87 4.70 -15.43 -5.99
C THR A 87 5.53 -16.23 -6.97
N VAL A 88 6.46 -17.01 -6.42
CA VAL A 88 7.21 -18.02 -7.17
C VAL A 88 6.23 -19.12 -7.58
N ASP A 89 5.78 -19.09 -8.83
CA ASP A 89 4.74 -19.97 -9.38
C ASP A 89 5.22 -21.42 -9.59
N GLU A 90 6.47 -21.56 -10.00
CA GLU A 90 7.12 -22.85 -10.21
C GLU A 90 8.27 -23.06 -9.23
N THR A 91 8.46 -24.32 -8.80
CA THR A 91 9.60 -24.68 -7.95
C THR A 91 10.90 -24.25 -8.64
N PRO A 92 11.68 -23.34 -8.04
CA PRO A 92 12.93 -22.92 -8.64
C PRO A 92 13.91 -24.09 -8.60
N TYR A 93 14.42 -24.47 -9.76
CA TYR A 93 15.48 -25.46 -9.87
C TYR A 93 16.82 -24.73 -10.06
N ALA A 94 17.82 -25.12 -9.25
CA ALA A 94 19.19 -24.80 -9.57
C ALA A 94 19.58 -25.57 -10.83
N GLY A 95 20.12 -24.88 -11.82
CA GLY A 95 20.92 -25.52 -12.88
C GLY A 95 22.25 -25.93 -12.32
#